data_AF-A0A3M1LAT7-F1
#
_entry.id   AF-A0A3M1LAT7-F1
#
_cell.length_a   1.000
_cell.length_b   1.000
_cell.length_c   1.000
_cell.angle_alpha   90.00
_cell.angle_beta   90.00
_cell.angle_gamma   90.00
#
_symmetry.space_group_name_H-M   'P 1'
#
loop_
_entity.id
_entity.type
_entity.pdbx_description
1 polymer ?
#
loop_
_entity_poly.entity_id
_entity_poly.type
_entity_poly.pdbx_seq_one_letter_code
_entity_poly.pdbx_strand_id
1 'polypeptide(L)'
;MSKAPSKLPPALRSKYFWVLALFAGWMLFFDKHSVLTQIRLATTVNRLERDKNFYEEMIREVRQDLWDIEVNKEKYAREKYFLHKPTEDVFIIAEE
;
A
#
# COMPACT_ATOMS: atom_id res chain seq x y z
N MET A 1 47.17 -44.16 3.76
CA MET A 1 45.87 -44.34 4.45
C MET A 1 45.80 -43.46 5.69
N SER A 2 44.57 -43.08 6.07
CA SER A 2 44.18 -42.40 7.32
C SER A 2 44.19 -40.86 7.31
N LYS A 3 43.05 -40.27 6.93
CA LYS A 3 42.59 -38.97 7.43
C LYS A 3 41.37 -39.22 8.32
N ALA A 4 41.48 -38.83 9.60
CA ALA A 4 40.55 -37.95 10.31
C ALA A 4 40.63 -38.16 11.83
N PRO A 5 40.71 -37.06 12.60
CA PRO A 5 39.96 -36.99 13.85
C PRO A 5 38.99 -35.82 13.75
N SER A 6 37.76 -36.06 13.29
CA SER A 6 36.70 -35.07 13.40
C SER A 6 36.17 -35.06 14.83
N LYS A 7 36.88 -34.36 15.72
CA LYS A 7 36.37 -34.05 17.06
C LYS A 7 35.19 -33.09 16.89
N LEU A 8 33.97 -33.58 17.05
CA LEU A 8 32.78 -32.73 17.15
C LEU A 8 32.99 -31.72 18.29
N PRO A 9 32.69 -30.43 18.08
CA PRO A 9 32.74 -29.39 19.11
C PRO A 9 32.01 -29.85 20.38
N PRO A 10 32.52 -29.57 21.59
CA PRO A 10 31.95 -30.08 22.84
C PRO A 10 30.48 -29.66 23.03
N ALA A 11 30.08 -28.50 22.49
CA ALA A 11 28.70 -28.04 22.48
C ALA A 11 27.73 -29.01 21.79
N LEU A 12 28.12 -29.64 20.68
CA LEU A 12 27.27 -30.53 19.88
C LEU A 12 27.03 -31.91 20.52
N ARG A 13 27.76 -32.25 21.59
CA ARG A 13 27.58 -33.51 22.34
C ARG A 13 26.57 -33.38 23.48
N SER A 14 26.20 -32.16 23.84
CA SER A 14 25.25 -31.91 24.92
C SER A 14 23.82 -32.11 24.44
N LYS A 15 23.05 -32.94 25.16
CA LYS A 15 21.59 -33.06 24.94
C LYS A 15 20.86 -31.71 25.05
N TYR A 16 21.39 -30.81 25.88
CA TYR A 16 20.83 -29.47 26.06
C TYR A 16 21.01 -28.59 24.83
N PHE A 17 22.10 -28.77 24.07
CA PHE A 17 22.31 -28.04 22.81
C PHE A 17 21.24 -28.41 21.79
N TRP A 18 20.92 -29.70 21.65
CA TRP A 18 19.89 -30.15 20.72
C TRP A 18 18.48 -29.71 21.13
N VAL A 19 18.16 -29.74 22.42
CA VAL A 19 16.90 -29.19 22.94
C VAL A 19 16.80 -27.69 22.65
N LEU A 20 17.88 -26.93 22.89
CA LEU A 20 17.92 -25.50 22.60
C LEU A 20 17.84 -25.21 21.10
N ALA A 21 18.51 -26.01 20.26
CA ALA A 21 18.50 -25.86 18.81
C ALA A 21 17.12 -26.21 18.22
N LEU A 22 16.45 -27.25 18.73
CA LEU A 22 15.07 -27.57 18.38
C LEU A 22 14.11 -26.47 18.83
N PHE A 23 14.29 -25.94 20.05
CA PHE A 23 13.47 -24.84 20.57
C PHE A 23 13.68 -23.55 19.77
N ALA A 24 14.92 -23.19 19.47
CA ALA A 24 15.25 -22.04 18.63
C ALA A 24 14.74 -22.22 17.20
N GLY A 25 14.93 -23.40 16.61
CA GLY A 25 14.35 -23.76 15.31
C GLY A 25 12.82 -23.63 15.33
N TRP A 26 12.16 -24.17 16.35
CA TRP A 26 10.71 -24.04 16.53
C TRP A 26 10.27 -22.58 16.61
N MET A 27 10.93 -21.76 17.43
CA MET A 27 10.63 -20.32 17.51
C MET A 27 10.95 -19.58 16.20
N LEU A 28 11.88 -20.05 15.37
CA LEU A 28 12.18 -19.41 14.09
C LEU A 28 11.20 -19.81 12.98
N PHE A 29 10.73 -21.07 12.96
CA PHE A 29 9.86 -21.60 11.90
C PHE A 29 8.37 -21.53 12.21
N PHE A 30 7.96 -21.70 13.47
CA PHE A 30 6.55 -21.74 13.89
C PHE A 30 6.07 -20.46 14.59
N ASP A 31 6.96 -19.52 14.92
CA ASP A 31 6.53 -18.25 15.50
C ASP A 31 5.85 -17.35 14.45
N LYS A 32 4.71 -16.78 14.82
CA LYS A 32 3.84 -15.95 13.96
C LYS A 32 4.50 -14.65 13.51
N HIS A 33 5.57 -14.25 14.17
CA HIS A 33 6.37 -13.07 13.85
C HIS A 33 7.41 -13.32 12.75
N SER A 34 7.05 -14.12 11.75
CA SER A 34 7.89 -14.31 10.57
C SER A 34 8.20 -12.95 9.93
N VAL A 35 9.44 -12.79 9.43
CA VAL A 35 9.87 -11.61 8.68
C VAL A 35 8.91 -11.32 7.50
N LEU A 36 8.35 -12.37 6.90
CA LEU A 36 7.36 -12.27 5.84
C LEU A 36 6.07 -11.56 6.31
N THR A 37 5.60 -11.85 7.53
CA THR A 37 4.44 -11.17 8.13
C THR A 37 4.70 -9.67 8.27
N GLN A 38 5.90 -9.28 8.73
CA GLN A 38 6.25 -7.88 8.90
C GLN A 38 6.36 -7.15 7.56
N ILE A 39 6.96 -7.77 6.54
CA ILE A 39 7.03 -7.22 5.17
C ILE A 39 5.61 -7.01 4.61
N ARG A 40 4.72 -7.99 4.77
CA ARG A 40 3.33 -7.88 4.31
C ARG A 40 2.57 -6.77 5.06
N LEU A 41 2.82 -6.61 6.35
CA LEU A 41 2.21 -5.56 7.13
C LEU A 41 2.71 -4.18 6.68
N ALA A 42 4.02 -4.01 6.48
CA ALA A 42 4.62 -2.76 6.00
C ALA A 42 4.08 -2.36 4.61
N THR A 43 3.94 -3.31 3.69
CA THR A 43 3.33 -3.04 2.37
C THR A 43 1.85 -2.68 2.47
N THR A 44 1.12 -3.28 3.41
CA THR A 44 -0.28 -2.93 3.68
C THR A 44 -0.42 -1.53 4.25
N VAL A 45 0.43 -1.14 5.20
CA VAL A 45 0.46 0.22 5.77
C VAL A 45 0.73 1.25 4.67
N ASN A 46 1.79 1.05 3.87
CA ASN A 46 2.12 1.95 2.77
C ASN A 46 0.99 2.07 1.73
N ARG A 47 0.24 0.99 1.49
CA ARG A 47 -0.93 1.03 0.60
C ARG A 47 -2.06 1.86 1.21
N LEU A 48 -2.41 1.61 2.47
CA LEU A 48 -3.47 2.34 3.16
C LEU A 48 -3.16 3.84 3.25
N GLU A 49 -1.90 4.21 3.43
CA GLU A 49 -1.48 5.60 3.51
C GLU A 49 -1.56 6.30 2.14
N ARG A 50 -1.21 5.60 1.05
CA ARG A 50 -1.45 6.10 -0.32
C ARG A 50 -2.93 6.26 -0.61
N ASP A 51 -3.74 5.25 -0.27
CA ASP A 51 -5.19 5.27 -0.49
C ASP A 51 -5.81 6.45 0.29
N LYS A 52 -5.40 6.67 1.54
CA LYS A 52 -5.82 7.82 2.35
C LYS A 52 -5.49 9.14 1.66
N ASN A 53 -4.23 9.35 1.27
CA ASN A 53 -3.80 10.61 0.65
C ASN A 53 -4.54 10.87 -0.67
N PHE A 54 -4.78 9.82 -1.45
CA PHE A 54 -5.55 9.89 -2.69
C PHE A 54 -6.99 10.38 -2.44
N TYR A 55 -7.69 9.78 -1.48
CA TYR A 55 -9.05 10.21 -1.16
C TYR A 55 -9.10 11.60 -0.54
N GLU A 56 -8.12 12.00 0.27
CA GLU A 56 -8.05 13.36 0.81
C GLU A 56 -7.87 14.43 -0.29
N GLU A 57 -7.14 14.13 -1.36
CA GLU A 57 -7.05 15.00 -2.54
C GLU A 57 -8.39 15.05 -3.29
N MET A 58 -8.99 13.89 -3.60
CA MET A 58 -10.29 13.85 -4.27
C MET A 58 -11.37 14.61 -3.52
N ILE A 59 -11.40 14.50 -2.19
CA ILE A 59 -12.39 15.22 -1.37
C ILE A 59 -12.13 16.73 -1.45
N ARG A 60 -10.87 17.18 -1.53
CA ARG A 60 -10.55 18.61 -1.72
C ARG A 60 -11.05 19.11 -3.07
N GLU A 61 -10.78 18.36 -4.14
CA GLU A 61 -11.25 18.68 -5.50
C GLU A 61 -12.79 18.76 -5.54
N VAL A 62 -13.48 17.73 -5.04
CA VAL A 62 -14.95 17.71 -5.02
C VAL A 62 -15.54 18.85 -4.19
N ARG A 63 -14.90 19.23 -3.07
CA ARG A 63 -15.35 20.40 -2.29
C ARG A 63 -15.20 21.70 -3.05
N GLN A 64 -14.14 21.85 -3.84
CA GLN A 64 -13.95 23.02 -4.69
C GLN A 64 -15.00 23.06 -5.80
N ASP A 65 -15.25 21.93 -6.48
CA ASP A 65 -16.30 21.83 -7.50
C ASP A 65 -17.68 22.14 -6.91
N LEU A 66 -18.00 21.65 -5.71
CA LEU A 66 -19.26 21.96 -5.03
C LEU A 66 -19.40 23.46 -4.73
N TRP A 67 -18.32 24.10 -4.30
CA TRP A 67 -18.32 25.54 -4.06
C TRP A 67 -18.55 26.32 -5.37
N ASP A 68 -17.88 25.92 -6.45
CA ASP A 68 -18.06 26.53 -7.78
C ASP A 68 -19.49 26.34 -8.30
N ILE A 69 -20.10 25.17 -8.06
CA ILE A 69 -21.51 24.92 -8.33
C ILE A 69 -22.40 25.87 -7.52
N GLU A 70 -22.21 25.97 -6.20
CA GLU A 70 -23.07 26.81 -5.35
C GLU A 70 -23.00 28.29 -5.73
N VAL A 71 -21.80 28.78 -6.03
CA VAL A 71 -21.57 30.19 -6.39
C VAL A 71 -22.01 30.48 -7.83
N ASN A 72 -21.79 29.57 -8.79
CA ASN A 72 -22.07 29.83 -10.21
C ASN A 72 -22.48 28.57 -11.00
N LYS A 73 -23.70 28.07 -10.72
CA LYS A 73 -24.30 26.90 -11.38
C LYS A 73 -24.29 26.96 -12.90
N GLU A 74 -24.66 28.10 -13.49
CA GLU A 74 -24.77 28.23 -14.94
C GLU A 74 -23.39 28.16 -15.61
N LYS A 75 -22.38 28.81 -15.04
CA LYS A 75 -21.00 28.73 -15.53
C LYS A 75 -20.47 27.29 -15.45
N TYR A 76 -20.62 26.63 -14.29
CA TYR A 76 -20.16 25.26 -14.11
C TYR A 76 -20.80 24.29 -15.11
N ALA A 77 -22.12 24.40 -15.33
CA ALA A 77 -22.85 23.56 -16.26
C ALA A 77 -22.44 23.79 -17.73
N ARG A 78 -22.14 25.04 -18.11
CA ARG A 78 -21.65 25.40 -19.45
C ARG A 78 -20.21 24.94 -19.69
N GLU A 79 -19.31 25.07 -18.71
CA GLU A 79 -17.90 24.73 -18.88
C GLU A 79 -17.63 23.21 -18.79
N LYS A 80 -18.27 22.52 -17.85
CA LYS A 80 -18.03 21.08 -17.63
C LYS A 80 -18.87 20.18 -18.52
N TYR A 81 -20.11 20.58 -18.80
CA TYR A 81 -21.08 19.75 -19.51
C TYR A 81 -21.55 20.35 -20.84
N PHE A 82 -21.01 21.51 -21.24
CA PHE A 82 -21.37 22.20 -22.48
C PHE A 82 -22.88 22.41 -22.65
N LEU A 83 -23.61 22.54 -21.53
CA LEU A 83 -25.05 22.75 -21.57
C LEU A 83 -25.37 24.13 -22.15
N HIS A 84 -26.36 24.19 -23.03
CA HIS A 84 -26.83 25.41 -23.65
C HIS A 84 -28.35 25.49 -23.61
N LYS A 85 -28.89 26.72 -23.74
CA LYS A 85 -30.34 26.91 -23.83
C LYS A 85 -30.81 26.50 -25.24
N PRO A 86 -32.07 26.06 -25.41
CA PRO A 86 -32.60 25.73 -26.73
C PRO A 86 -32.62 26.90 -27.71
N THR A 87 -32.53 28.14 -27.21
CA THR A 87 -32.52 29.38 -27.98
C THR A 87 -31.11 29.88 -28.32
N GLU A 88 -30.07 29.07 -28.07
CA GLU A 88 -28.66 29.44 -28.21
C GLU A 88 -27.91 28.35 -28.98
N ASP A 89 -27.14 28.76 -29.98
CA ASP A 89 -26.25 27.89 -30.76
C ASP A 89 -24.82 27.98 -30.20
N VAL A 90 -24.24 26.83 -29.83
CA VAL A 90 -22.87 26.74 -29.28
C VAL A 90 -21.92 26.11 -30.29
N PHE A 91 -20.80 26.79 -30.54
CA PHE A 91 -19.74 26.33 -31.43
C PHE A 91 -18.51 25.92 -30.61
N ILE A 92 -18.07 24.67 -30.73
CA ILE A 92 -16.81 24.18 -30.13
C ILE A 92 -15.74 24.21 -31.22
N ILE A 93 -14.72 25.04 -31.03
CA ILE A 93 -13.57 25.14 -31.94
C ILE A 93 -12.49 24.22 -31.40
N ALA A 94 -12.24 23.10 -32.08
CA ALA A 94 -11.07 22.27 -31.82
C ALA A 94 -9.90 22.85 -32.60
N GLU A 95 -8.77 23.12 -31.93
CA GLU A 95 -7.49 23.31 -32.62
C GLU A 95 -7.05 21.93 -33.15
N GLU A 96 -6.80 21.83 -34.46
CA GLU A 96 -6.25 20.64 -35.12
C GLU A 96 -4.80 20.36 -34.70
#